data_AF-A0A7S2WE50-F1
#
_entry.id   AF-A0A7S2WE50-F1
#
_cell.length_a   1.000
_cell.length_b   1.000
_cell.length_c   1.000
_cell.angle_alpha   90.00
_cell.angle_beta   90.00
_cell.angle_gamma   90.00
#
_symmetry.space_group_name_H-M   'P 1'
#
loop_
_entity.id
_entity.type
_entity.pdbx_description
1 polymer ?
#
loop_
_entity_poly.entity_id
_entity_poly.type
_entity_poly.pdbx_seq_one_letter_code
_entity_poly.pdbx_strand_id
1 'polypeptide(L)'
;GKKIQQAISIAHTLKARHGTVDIQSHLSQVEFTDVFEPLEEGLDELRVVRKIPSITLAVKVVSEGPLSQPPAVPAPVDRLAAEEPTSDPGQQREARPASDRAGGLNEGG
;
A
#
# COMPACT_ATOMS: atom_id res chain seq x y z
N GLY A 1 12.46 8.89 -9.17
CA GLY A 1 11.54 9.28 -10.25
C GLY A 1 10.12 8.92 -9.88
N LYS A 2 9.15 9.17 -10.79
CA LYS A 2 7.69 8.99 -10.53
C LYS A 2 7.31 7.58 -10.02
N LYS A 3 8.11 6.55 -10.32
CA LYS A 3 7.84 5.14 -9.96
C LYS A 3 8.44 4.67 -8.63
N ILE A 4 9.15 5.52 -7.88
CA ILE A 4 9.78 5.12 -6.60
C ILE A 4 8.71 4.65 -5.60
N GLN A 5 7.64 5.43 -5.42
CA GLN A 5 6.56 5.08 -4.48
C GLN A 5 5.87 3.77 -4.87
N GLN A 6 5.65 3.55 -6.18
CA GLN A 6 5.07 2.31 -6.68
C GLN A 6 5.95 1.09 -6.36
N ALA A 7 7.27 1.21 -6.55
CA ALA A 7 8.21 0.13 -6.21
C ALA A 7 8.16 -0.21 -4.72
N ILE A 8 8.09 0.81 -3.84
CA ILE A 8 7.95 0.63 -2.39
C ILE A 8 6.63 -0.08 -2.05
N SER A 9 5.51 0.32 -2.64
CA SER A 9 4.21 -0.31 -2.42
C SER A 9 4.19 -1.79 -2.86
N ILE A 10 4.85 -2.12 -3.97
CA ILE A 10 4.98 -3.51 -4.43
C ILE A 10 5.80 -4.32 -3.42
N ALA A 11 6.94 -3.81 -2.96
CA ALA A 11 7.76 -4.45 -1.94
C ALA A 11 6.99 -4.70 -0.63
N HIS A 12 6.21 -3.73 -0.15
CA HIS A 12 5.33 -3.91 1.02
C HIS A 12 4.28 -4.99 0.78
N THR A 13 3.65 -5.00 -0.40
CA THR A 13 2.66 -6.03 -0.76
C THR A 13 3.28 -7.42 -0.76
N LEU A 14 4.50 -7.57 -1.28
CA LEU A 14 5.23 -8.84 -1.28
C LEU A 14 5.54 -9.30 0.15
N LYS A 15 6.01 -8.40 1.01
CA LYS A 15 6.26 -8.71 2.42
C LYS A 15 4.99 -9.15 3.14
N ALA A 16 3.86 -8.47 2.92
CA ALA A 16 2.58 -8.81 3.53
C ALA A 16 2.04 -10.18 3.10
N ARG A 17 2.21 -10.55 1.82
CA ARG A 17 1.71 -11.83 1.28
C ARG A 17 2.54 -13.03 1.67
N HIS A 18 3.86 -12.87 1.78
CA HIS A 18 4.80 -13.99 1.91
C HIS A 18 5.42 -14.12 3.31
N GLY A 19 5.24 -13.13 4.20
CA GLY A 19 5.62 -13.17 5.62
C GLY A 19 7.13 -13.16 5.91
N THR A 20 7.91 -13.93 5.15
CA THR A 20 9.35 -14.11 5.26
C THR A 20 10.05 -13.59 4.00
N VAL A 21 10.12 -12.27 3.89
CA VAL A 21 10.83 -11.59 2.80
C VAL A 21 11.75 -10.53 3.38
N ASP A 22 13.05 -10.66 3.10
CA ASP A 22 14.04 -9.61 3.34
C ASP A 22 14.07 -8.66 2.14
N ILE A 23 14.09 -7.37 2.43
CA ILE A 23 14.06 -6.31 1.40
C ILE A 23 15.17 -5.32 1.71
N GLN A 24 16.17 -5.27 0.83
CA GLN A 24 17.27 -4.33 0.91
C GLN A 24 17.07 -3.22 -0.11
N SER A 25 17.17 -1.97 0.33
CA SER A 25 17.01 -0.80 -0.53
C SER A 25 18.35 -0.11 -0.78
N HIS A 26 18.57 0.31 -2.02
CA HIS A 26 19.71 1.12 -2.41
C HIS A 26 19.23 2.34 -3.18
N LEU A 27 19.68 3.52 -2.77
CA LEU A 27 19.37 4.79 -3.42
C LEU A 27 20.51 5.17 -4.34
N SER A 28 20.16 5.58 -5.56
CA SER A 28 21.13 6.02 -6.56
C SER A 28 20.56 7.17 -7.38
N GLN A 29 21.37 7.69 -8.30
CA GLN A 29 20.93 8.63 -9.32
C GLN A 29 21.23 8.03 -10.68
N VAL A 30 20.31 8.24 -11.63
CA VAL A 30 20.48 7.85 -13.02
C VAL A 30 20.49 9.13 -13.85
N GLU A 31 21.47 9.23 -14.75
CA GLU A 31 21.53 10.33 -15.71
C GLU A 31 20.60 10.05 -16.89
N PHE A 32 19.79 11.04 -17.25
CA PHE A 32 18.88 10.99 -18.38
C PHE A 32 19.18 12.18 -19.28
N THR A 33 19.39 11.90 -20.58
CA THR A 33 19.65 12.94 -21.57
C THR A 33 18.38 13.15 -22.38
N ASP A 34 17.75 14.31 -22.21
CA ASP A 34 16.69 14.78 -23.07
C ASP A 34 17.33 15.41 -24.33
N VAL A 35 16.92 14.98 -25.52
CA VAL A 35 17.36 15.53 -26.81
C VAL A 35 16.19 16.26 -27.43
N PHE A 36 16.42 17.52 -27.82
CA PHE A 36 15.42 18.38 -28.45
C PHE A 36 15.88 18.72 -29.87
N GLU A 37 15.06 18.34 -30.84
CA GLU A 37 15.26 18.71 -32.24
C GLU A 37 14.90 20.19 -32.45
N PRO A 38 15.73 20.94 -33.20
CA PRO A 38 15.43 22.33 -33.50
C PRO A 38 14.30 22.44 -34.52
N LEU A 39 13.53 23.52 -34.41
CA LEU A 39 12.39 23.80 -35.29
C LEU A 39 12.81 24.33 -36.68
N GLU A 40 14.01 24.92 -36.77
CA GLU A 40 14.55 25.49 -38.00
C GLU A 40 15.71 24.63 -38.52
N GLU A 41 15.78 24.49 -39.84
CA GLU A 41 16.88 23.77 -40.50
C GLU A 41 18.21 24.53 -40.34
N GLY A 42 19.30 23.78 -40.08
CA GLY A 42 20.65 24.32 -39.91
C GLY A 42 21.03 24.67 -38.46
N LEU A 43 20.15 24.42 -37.49
CA LEU A 43 20.47 24.50 -36.07
C LEU A 43 20.86 23.12 -35.51
N ASP A 44 21.67 23.14 -34.45
CA ASP A 44 22.09 21.92 -33.73
C ASP A 44 21.04 21.45 -32.73
N GLU A 45 21.04 20.15 -32.43
CA GLU A 45 20.24 19.55 -31.36
C GLU A 45 20.61 20.11 -29.99
N LEU A 46 19.60 20.44 -29.18
CA LEU A 46 19.81 20.78 -27.78
C LEU A 46 19.77 19.51 -26.92
N ARG A 47 20.83 19.28 -26.13
CA ARG A 47 20.94 18.14 -25.21
C ARG A 47 20.92 18.63 -23.77
N VAL A 48 19.98 18.11 -22.97
CA VAL A 48 19.84 18.46 -21.55
C VAL A 48 20.03 17.20 -20.72
N VAL A 49 21.05 17.18 -19.87
CA VAL A 49 21.31 16.06 -18.95
C VAL A 49 20.69 16.36 -17.59
N ARG A 50 19.82 15.47 -17.11
CA ARG A 50 19.20 15.57 -15.78
C ARG A 50 19.51 14.34 -14.94
N LYS A 51 19.74 14.56 -13.65
CA LYS A 51 19.92 13.49 -12.66
C LYS A 51 18.58 13.15 -12.02
N ILE A 52 18.14 11.91 -12.19
CA ILE A 52 16.86 11.42 -11.66
C ILE A 52 17.15 10.48 -10.48
N PRO A 53 16.53 10.68 -9.30
CA PRO A 53 16.70 9.75 -8.19
C PRO A 53 16.13 8.38 -8.56
N SER A 54 16.81 7.32 -8.15
CA SER A 54 16.45 5.94 -8.41
C SER A 54 16.51 5.13 -7.10
N ILE A 55 15.68 4.09 -7.03
CA ILE A 55 15.69 3.12 -5.94
C ILE A 55 15.80 1.73 -6.53
N THR A 56 16.71 0.93 -5.99
CA THR A 56 16.80 -0.51 -6.26
C THR A 56 16.35 -1.24 -5.01
N LEU A 57 15.42 -2.17 -5.16
CA LEU A 57 14.90 -3.01 -4.09
C LEU A 57 15.31 -4.45 -4.39
N ALA A 58 16.25 -5.01 -3.63
CA ALA A 58 16.57 -6.42 -3.68
C ALA A 58 15.61 -7.16 -2.72
N VAL A 59 14.88 -8.14 -3.25
CA VAL A 59 13.85 -8.88 -2.52
C VAL A 59 14.28 -10.33 -2.44
N LYS A 60 14.44 -10.85 -1.23
CA LYS A 60 14.84 -12.24 -0.98
C LYS A 60 13.81 -12.92 -0.09
N VAL A 61 13.27 -14.06 -0.54
CA VAL A 61 12.43 -14.91 0.31
C VAL A 61 13.34 -15.61 1.31
N VAL A 62 13.05 -15.48 2.60
CA VAL A 62 13.80 -16.09 3.70
C VAL A 62 13.01 -17.30 4.20
N SER A 63 12.88 -18.33 3.36
CA SER A 63 12.24 -19.58 3.80
C SER A 63 13.31 -20.48 4.43
N GLU A 64 13.12 -20.79 5.72
CA GLU A 64 13.56 -22.04 6.33
C GLU A 64 12.31 -22.75 6.85
N GLY A 65 11.53 -23.37 5.96
CA GLY A 65 10.40 -24.20 6.37
C GLY A 65 9.26 -24.28 5.36
N PRO A 66 8.47 -25.37 5.37
CA PRO A 66 7.35 -25.56 4.47
C PRO A 66 6.34 -24.41 4.66
N LEU A 67 5.85 -23.84 3.55
CA LEU A 67 4.88 -22.75 3.52
C LEU A 67 3.55 -23.21 4.14
N SER A 68 3.45 -23.18 5.47
CA SER A 68 2.28 -23.69 6.21
C SER A 68 1.14 -22.67 6.34
N GLN A 69 1.28 -21.46 5.77
CA GLN A 69 0.23 -20.44 5.85
C GLN A 69 -0.18 -20.00 4.45
N PRO A 70 -1.49 -20.03 4.12
CA PRO A 70 -1.98 -19.48 2.87
C PRO A 70 -1.64 -17.97 2.81
N PRO A 71 -1.29 -17.44 1.64
CA PRO A 71 -0.87 -16.05 1.50
C PRO A 71 -1.95 -15.10 2.02
N ALA A 72 -1.57 -14.19 2.91
CA ALA A 72 -2.50 -13.21 3.46
C ALA A 72 -3.08 -12.33 2.34
N VAL A 73 -4.40 -12.14 2.34
CA VAL A 73 -5.08 -11.24 1.41
C VAL A 73 -4.78 -9.80 1.86
N PRO A 74 -4.15 -8.95 1.01
CA PRO A 74 -3.90 -7.57 1.38
C PRO A 74 -5.23 -6.83 1.58
N ALA A 75 -5.32 -6.02 2.63
CA ALA A 75 -6.48 -5.19 2.90
C ALA A 75 -6.75 -4.24 1.71
N PRO A 76 -8.02 -3.99 1.36
CA PRO A 76 -8.34 -3.04 0.31
C PRO A 76 -7.80 -1.66 0.67
N VAL A 77 -7.03 -1.07 -0.24
CA VAL A 77 -6.60 0.33 -0.18
C VAL A 77 -7.79 1.19 -0.60
N ASP A 78 -8.77 1.35 0.29
CA ASP A 78 -9.85 2.28 0.06
C ASP A 78 -9.28 3.70 -0.05
N ARG A 79 -9.68 4.34 -1.14
CA ARG A 79 -9.18 5.61 -1.64
C ARG A 79 -9.54 6.72 -0.66
N LEU A 80 -8.63 7.66 -0.44
CA LEU A 80 -8.97 9.00 0.02
C LEU A 80 -10.08 9.57 -0.89
N ALA A 81 -11.28 9.76 -0.35
CA ALA A 81 -12.27 10.69 -0.87
C ALA A 81 -13.24 11.10 0.25
N ALA A 82 -13.09 12.34 0.72
CA ALA A 82 -14.09 13.18 1.38
C ALA A 82 -14.71 12.67 2.70
N GLU A 83 -14.02 12.92 3.83
CA GLU A 83 -14.74 13.21 5.07
C GLU A 83 -15.11 14.70 5.09
N GLU A 84 -16.28 15.02 4.55
CA GLU A 84 -17.09 16.15 5.01
C GLU A 84 -18.38 15.55 5.58
N PRO A 85 -18.53 15.36 6.90
CA PRO A 85 -19.83 15.06 7.46
C PRO A 85 -20.61 16.36 7.58
N THR A 86 -21.43 16.62 6.55
CA THR A 86 -22.54 17.57 6.67
C THR A 86 -23.53 17.01 7.69
N SER A 87 -23.99 17.89 8.57
CA SER A 87 -24.85 17.60 9.72
C SER A 87 -26.19 16.97 9.32
N ASP A 88 -26.57 15.86 9.96
CA ASP A 88 -27.98 15.51 10.13
C ASP A 88 -28.21 14.90 11.54
N PRO A 89 -28.84 15.65 12.47
CA PRO A 89 -29.16 15.16 13.80
C PRO A 89 -30.60 14.64 13.85
N GLY A 90 -30.76 13.33 13.71
CA GLY A 90 -32.01 12.72 14.11
C GLY A 90 -32.13 11.31 13.58
N GLN A 91 -31.78 10.33 14.41
CA GLN A 91 -32.55 9.10 14.67
C GLN A 91 -31.86 8.36 15.84
N GLN A 92 -32.15 8.80 17.07
CA GLN A 92 -31.75 8.09 18.28
C GLN A 92 -32.72 6.91 18.55
N ARG A 93 -32.23 5.72 18.20
CA ARG A 93 -32.29 4.47 18.98
C ARG A 93 -33.59 4.14 19.75
N GLU A 94 -34.45 3.33 19.15
CA GLU A 94 -35.31 2.40 19.88
C GLU A 94 -34.44 1.33 20.57
N ALA A 95 -34.37 1.38 21.90
CA ALA A 95 -33.79 0.33 22.73
C ALA A 95 -34.81 -0.81 22.90
N ARG A 96 -34.51 -1.98 22.34
CA ARG A 96 -35.17 -3.25 22.70
C ARG A 96 -34.18 -4.09 23.52
N PRO A 97 -34.42 -4.38 24.81
CA PRO A 97 -33.58 -5.32 25.55
C PRO A 97 -33.86 -6.76 25.09
N ALA A 98 -32.77 -7.49 24.91
CA ALA A 98 -32.73 -8.87 24.46
C ALA A 98 -33.40 -9.82 25.48
N SER A 99 -34.08 -10.82 24.93
CA SER A 99 -34.64 -11.96 25.64
C SER A 99 -33.54 -12.96 25.92
N ASP A 100 -33.14 -13.14 27.18
CA ASP A 100 -32.37 -14.29 27.63
C ASP A 100 -33.31 -15.28 28.31
N ARG A 101 -33.47 -16.45 27.69
CA ARG A 101 -34.17 -17.61 28.24
C ARG A 101 -33.23 -18.81 28.13
N ALA A 102 -32.70 -19.26 29.28
CA ALA A 102 -32.79 -20.65 29.77
C ALA A 102 -31.60 -21.09 30.67
N GLY A 103 -31.95 -21.76 31.77
CA GLY A 103 -31.11 -22.64 32.59
C GLY A 103 -30.60 -21.99 33.87
N GLY A 104 -30.91 -22.41 35.10
CA GLY A 104 -31.62 -23.59 35.63
C GLY A 104 -31.20 -23.79 37.10
N LEU A 105 -32.10 -24.31 37.94
CA LEU A 105 -31.87 -25.00 39.25
C LEU A 105 -31.33 -24.11 40.40
N ASN A 106 -31.58 -24.27 41.70
CA ASN A 106 -32.45 -25.05 42.60
C ASN A 106 -32.19 -24.50 44.04
N GLU A 107 -33.12 -24.68 44.99
CA GLU A 107 -32.97 -24.59 46.47
C GLU A 107 -32.51 -23.23 47.09
N GLY A 108 -33.00 -22.75 48.24
CA GLY A 108 -33.89 -23.21 49.30
C GLY A 108 -33.86 -22.16 50.42
N GLY A 109 -34.89 -22.11 51.28
CA GLY A 109 -34.96 -21.22 52.46
C GLY A 109 -36.31 -20.58 52.66
#